data_AF-A0A644VJ47-F1
#
_entry.id   AF-A0A644VJ47-F1
#
_cell.length_a   1.000
_cell.length_b   1.000
_cell.length_c   1.000
_cell.angle_alpha   90.00
_cell.angle_beta   90.00
_cell.angle_gamma   90.00
#
_symmetry.space_group_name_H-M   'P 1'
#
loop_
_entity.id
_entity.type
_entity.pdbx_description
1 polymer ?
#
loop_
_entity_poly.entity_id
_entity_poly.type
_entity_poly.pdbx_seq_one_letter_code
_entity_poly.pdbx_strand_id
1 'polypeptide(L)'
;MDKSYFPEDFIQEIKEKFYYVDEDNLGRKRLFFENSGGSLRLKAAVEAKCKYEKIPDCPERYHDISMHLRAVKEKGIIDLLEIVFGAKPGEGALITELTASQVMFRIVRAIVENTPGTNIVTTSIEHPSAHDAAKFYAKRTGKEFRVAMANNSTGGVDVEEIMKHVDKNTCMLSVMSASNVSGNILPMADIVKAARAVNLYLMLFSICHILYCTLVNMGLMA
;
A
#
# COMPACT_ATOMS: atom_id res chain seq x y z
N MET A 1 -34.07 -7.07 6.35
CA MET A 1 -32.80 -6.37 6.11
C MET A 1 -32.90 -5.04 6.84
N ASP A 2 -32.70 -5.03 8.15
CA ASP A 2 -32.94 -3.82 8.94
C ASP A 2 -32.05 -3.80 10.18
N LYS A 3 -30.74 -3.81 9.93
CA LYS A 3 -29.77 -3.44 10.96
C LYS A 3 -28.88 -2.37 10.35
N SER A 4 -29.25 -1.12 10.58
CA SER A 4 -28.27 -0.04 10.49
C SER A 4 -27.26 -0.28 11.61
N TYR A 5 -26.00 -0.53 11.25
CA TYR A 5 -24.92 -0.71 12.22
C TYR A 5 -24.59 0.59 12.97
N PHE A 6 -25.06 1.73 12.45
CA PHE A 6 -24.89 3.05 13.03
C PHE A 6 -26.18 3.88 12.97
N PRO A 7 -26.38 4.86 13.87
CA PRO A 7 -27.48 5.82 13.77
C PRO A 7 -27.50 6.58 12.44
N GLU A 8 -28.69 6.91 11.92
CA GLU A 8 -28.85 7.59 10.62
C GLU A 8 -28.25 9.00 10.62
N ASP A 9 -28.43 9.74 11.72
CA ASP A 9 -27.83 11.05 11.95
C ASP A 9 -26.30 11.00 11.91
N PHE A 10 -25.70 9.95 12.50
CA PHE A 10 -24.26 9.74 12.44
C PHE A 10 -23.77 9.42 11.01
N ILE A 11 -24.51 8.58 10.27
CA ILE A 11 -24.19 8.30 8.86
C ILE A 11 -24.26 9.60 8.06
N GLN A 12 -25.29 10.42 8.29
CA GLN A 12 -25.46 11.71 7.63
C GLN A 12 -24.31 12.67 7.94
N GLU A 13 -23.88 12.77 9.21
CA GLU A 13 -22.72 13.56 9.63
C GLU A 13 -21.44 13.13 8.89
N ILE A 14 -21.22 11.82 8.73
CA ILE A 14 -20.08 11.30 7.97
C ILE A 14 -20.19 11.71 6.49
N LYS A 15 -21.35 11.50 5.86
CA LYS A 15 -21.57 11.83 4.44
C LYS A 15 -21.29 13.30 4.15
N GLU A 16 -21.70 14.19 5.05
CA GLU A 16 -21.49 15.63 4.93
C GLU A 16 -20.00 16.03 4.87
N LYS A 17 -19.09 15.19 5.36
CA LYS A 17 -17.64 15.43 5.31
C LYS A 17 -17.02 15.09 3.95
N PHE A 18 -17.74 14.41 3.05
CA PHE A 18 -17.23 13.99 1.74
C PHE A 18 -17.95 14.69 0.59
N TYR A 19 -17.25 14.84 -0.54
CA TYR A 19 -17.87 15.32 -1.77
C TYR A 19 -18.57 14.18 -2.53
N TYR A 20 -19.72 14.49 -3.15
CA TYR A 20 -20.42 13.64 -4.11
C TYR A 20 -20.82 12.25 -3.56
N VAL A 21 -21.27 12.15 -2.31
CA VAL A 21 -21.63 10.83 -1.76
C VAL A 21 -22.87 10.26 -2.44
N ASP A 22 -23.99 10.99 -2.36
CA ASP A 22 -25.29 10.55 -2.88
C ASP A 22 -25.59 11.05 -4.30
N GLU A 23 -24.76 11.95 -4.84
CA GLU A 23 -24.90 12.53 -6.17
C GLU A 23 -23.56 12.60 -6.90
N ASP A 24 -23.55 12.47 -8.22
CA ASP A 24 -22.37 12.72 -9.05
C ASP A 24 -22.14 14.22 -9.31
N ASN A 25 -21.03 14.57 -9.98
CA ASN A 25 -20.71 15.96 -10.30
C ASN A 25 -21.63 16.60 -11.36
N LEU A 26 -22.65 15.88 -11.83
CA LEU A 26 -23.66 16.35 -12.75
C LEU A 26 -25.05 16.44 -12.07
N GLY A 27 -25.11 16.28 -10.74
CA GLY A 27 -26.34 16.36 -9.94
C GLY A 27 -27.23 15.12 -10.03
N ARG A 28 -26.71 13.99 -10.51
CA ARG A 28 -27.50 12.75 -10.63
C ARG A 28 -27.31 11.92 -9.39
N LYS A 29 -28.42 11.42 -8.83
CA LYS A 29 -28.38 10.49 -7.69
C LYS A 29 -27.57 9.24 -8.03
N ARG A 30 -26.74 8.77 -7.10
CA ARG A 30 -25.88 7.60 -7.29
C ARG A 30 -25.73 6.77 -6.01
N LEU A 31 -25.31 5.53 -6.20
CA LEU A 31 -24.70 4.70 -5.16
C LEU A 31 -23.25 4.45 -5.59
N PHE A 32 -22.28 4.88 -4.78
CA PHE A 32 -20.86 4.75 -5.11
C PHE A 32 -20.29 3.42 -4.61
N PHE A 33 -20.24 2.41 -5.48
CA PHE A 33 -19.68 1.08 -5.18
C PHE A 33 -18.35 0.80 -5.89
N GLU A 34 -17.59 1.84 -6.22
CA GLU A 34 -16.30 1.71 -6.92
C GLU A 34 -15.11 2.12 -6.04
N ASN A 35 -15.21 1.83 -4.73
CA ASN A 35 -14.19 2.20 -3.74
C ASN A 35 -12.83 1.54 -3.99
N SER A 36 -12.79 0.41 -4.71
CA SER A 36 -11.54 -0.27 -5.08
C SER A 36 -10.80 0.46 -6.21
N GLY A 37 -11.52 1.12 -7.12
CA GLY A 37 -10.93 1.92 -8.19
C GLY A 37 -10.58 3.35 -7.76
N GLY A 38 -11.30 3.91 -6.79
CA GLY A 38 -11.10 5.26 -6.27
C GLY A 38 -11.89 5.53 -5.00
N SER A 39 -11.41 6.42 -4.13
CA SER A 39 -12.13 6.81 -2.91
C SER A 39 -12.89 8.12 -3.07
N LEU A 40 -13.96 8.27 -2.29
CA LEU A 40 -14.61 9.56 -2.05
C LEU A 40 -13.60 10.54 -1.43
N ARG A 41 -13.75 11.83 -1.74
CA ARG A 41 -12.82 12.87 -1.31
C ARG A 41 -13.33 13.56 -0.06
N LEU A 42 -12.55 13.48 1.02
CA LEU A 42 -12.80 14.23 2.25
C LEU A 42 -12.62 15.72 1.97
N LYS A 43 -13.63 16.54 2.31
CA LYS A 43 -13.62 17.98 2.06
C LYS A 43 -12.41 18.66 2.67
N ALA A 44 -12.13 18.36 3.94
CA ALA A 44 -10.97 18.90 4.67
C ALA A 44 -9.63 18.55 4.00
N ALA A 45 -9.48 17.37 3.41
CA ALA A 45 -8.25 16.99 2.72
C ALA A 45 -8.07 17.78 1.41
N VAL A 46 -9.16 17.99 0.66
CA VAL A 46 -9.14 18.83 -0.55
C VAL A 46 -8.82 20.28 -0.20
N GLU A 47 -9.46 20.84 0.82
CA GLU A 47 -9.22 22.20 1.29
C GLU A 47 -7.78 22.40 1.78
N ALA A 48 -7.24 21.44 2.55
CA ALA A 48 -5.85 21.46 2.99
C ALA A 48 -4.88 21.42 1.81
N LYS A 49 -5.12 20.54 0.82
CA LYS A 49 -4.32 20.50 -0.40
C LYS A 49 -4.35 21.84 -1.14
N CYS A 50 -5.55 22.37 -1.40
CA CYS A 50 -5.73 23.65 -2.09
C CYS A 50 -5.10 24.83 -1.34
N LYS A 51 -5.06 24.80 0.00
CA LYS A 51 -4.40 25.81 0.81
C LYS A 51 -2.90 25.86 0.54
N TYR A 52 -2.22 24.72 0.58
CA TYR A 52 -0.76 24.67 0.41
C TYR A 52 -0.32 24.77 -1.05
N GLU A 53 -1.13 24.26 -2.00
CA GLU A 53 -0.85 24.33 -3.44
C GLU A 53 -0.80 25.77 -3.99
N LYS A 54 -1.41 26.74 -3.28
CA LYS A 54 -1.36 28.16 -3.63
C LYS A 54 -0.02 28.83 -3.31
N ILE A 55 0.84 28.20 -2.51
CA ILE A 55 2.12 28.76 -2.07
C ILE A 55 3.21 28.30 -3.06
N PRO A 56 3.78 29.18 -3.90
CA PRO A 56 4.72 28.79 -4.95
C PRO A 56 6.15 28.56 -4.43
N ASP A 57 6.39 28.80 -3.14
CA ASP A 57 7.69 28.73 -2.52
C ASP A 57 8.23 27.29 -2.47
N CYS A 58 9.51 27.16 -2.80
CA CYS A 58 10.20 25.90 -2.69
C CYS A 58 10.50 25.61 -1.20
N PRO A 59 10.06 24.46 -0.64
CA PRO A 59 10.33 24.08 0.74
C PRO A 59 11.81 23.70 0.97
N GLU A 60 12.72 23.94 0.03
CA GLU A 60 14.16 23.64 0.17
C GLU A 60 15.01 24.89 0.43
N ARG A 61 14.38 26.06 0.59
CA ARG A 61 15.05 27.35 0.80
C ARG A 61 15.10 27.72 2.28
N TYR A 62 15.91 28.73 2.61
CA TYR A 62 16.12 29.18 4.00
C TYR A 62 15.47 30.54 4.22
N HIS A 63 14.14 30.56 4.24
CA HIS A 63 13.32 31.70 4.65
C HIS A 63 12.06 31.19 5.37
N ASP A 64 11.37 32.08 6.05
CA ASP A 64 10.22 31.80 6.93
C ASP A 64 9.13 30.92 6.29
N ILE A 65 8.65 31.26 5.09
CA ILE A 65 7.62 30.48 4.38
C ILE A 65 8.12 29.08 4.03
N SER A 66 9.36 28.95 3.56
CA SER A 66 9.95 27.66 3.23
C SER A 66 10.10 26.77 4.48
N MET A 67 10.54 27.34 5.59
CA MET A 67 10.64 26.63 6.88
C MET A 67 9.26 26.20 7.39
N HIS A 68 8.23 27.04 7.24
CA HIS A 68 6.85 26.66 7.57
C HIS A 68 6.38 25.46 6.75
N LEU A 69 6.59 25.46 5.42
CA LEU A 69 6.21 24.35 4.55
C LEU A 69 6.97 23.06 4.88
N ARG A 70 8.27 23.16 5.23
CA ARG A 70 9.05 22.02 5.73
C ARG A 70 8.42 21.42 6.98
N ALA A 71 8.12 22.24 7.98
CA ALA A 71 7.51 21.78 9.23
C ALA A 71 6.16 21.09 9.01
N VAL A 72 5.32 21.62 8.11
CA VAL A 72 4.05 20.98 7.72
C VAL A 72 4.28 19.61 7.07
N LYS A 73 5.23 19.52 6.13
CA LYS A 73 5.56 18.26 5.45
C LYS A 73 6.11 17.22 6.44
N GLU A 74 7.05 17.60 7.28
CA GLU A 74 7.66 16.73 8.29
C GLU A 74 6.61 16.19 9.26
N LYS A 75 5.74 17.07 9.76
CA LYS A 75 4.61 16.66 10.60
C LYS A 75 3.70 15.65 9.86
N GLY A 76 3.35 15.92 8.60
CA GLY A 76 2.52 15.01 7.82
C GLY A 76 3.17 13.63 7.61
N ILE A 77 4.48 13.57 7.44
CA ILE A 77 5.23 12.30 7.34
C ILE A 77 5.16 11.54 8.68
N ILE A 78 5.39 12.22 9.79
CA ILE A 78 5.31 11.63 11.14
C ILE A 78 3.91 11.11 11.41
N ASP A 79 2.87 11.91 11.13
CA ASP A 79 1.47 11.51 11.32
C ASP A 79 1.13 10.27 10.49
N LEU A 80 1.59 10.18 9.24
CA LEU A 80 1.40 8.98 8.40
C LEU A 80 2.11 7.76 8.97
N LEU A 81 3.39 7.88 9.32
CA LEU A 81 4.17 6.75 9.83
C LEU A 81 3.65 6.26 11.18
N GLU A 82 3.45 7.15 12.14
CA GLU A 82 3.14 6.78 13.51
C GLU A 82 1.65 6.50 13.72
N ILE A 83 0.76 7.30 13.14
CA ILE A 83 -0.69 7.17 13.38
C ILE A 83 -1.32 6.20 12.40
N VAL A 84 -1.02 6.33 11.10
CA VAL A 84 -1.69 5.51 10.07
C VAL A 84 -1.04 4.13 9.96
N PHE A 85 0.31 4.06 9.97
CA PHE A 85 1.03 2.80 9.83
C PHE A 85 1.48 2.18 11.16
N GLY A 86 1.36 2.90 12.29
CA GLY A 86 1.75 2.37 13.60
C GLY A 86 3.26 2.15 13.75
N ALA A 87 4.09 2.84 12.97
CA ALA A 87 5.54 2.81 13.12
C ALA A 87 5.94 3.44 14.46
N LYS A 88 7.02 2.95 15.07
CA LYS A 88 7.59 3.59 16.26
C LYS A 88 8.25 4.91 15.88
N PRO A 89 8.35 5.88 16.80
CA PRO A 89 9.03 7.14 16.53
C PRO A 89 10.45 6.93 16.01
N GLY A 90 10.76 7.55 14.87
CA GLY A 90 12.05 7.44 14.19
C GLY A 90 12.25 6.17 13.35
N GLU A 91 11.27 5.26 13.29
CA GLU A 91 11.30 4.07 12.43
C GLU A 91 10.49 4.28 11.14
N GLY A 92 10.90 3.56 10.09
CA GLY A 92 10.23 3.58 8.79
C GLY A 92 10.67 4.73 7.88
N ALA A 93 10.21 4.68 6.64
CA ALA A 93 10.47 5.69 5.63
C ALA A 93 9.27 5.81 4.70
N LEU A 94 9.01 7.02 4.21
CA LEU A 94 7.95 7.28 3.25
C LEU A 94 8.56 7.54 1.87
N ILE A 95 8.09 6.80 0.87
CA ILE A 95 8.40 7.04 -0.54
C ILE A 95 7.09 7.37 -1.24
N THR A 96 7.08 8.46 -1.98
CA THR A 96 5.92 8.92 -2.75
C THR A 96 6.26 8.98 -4.22
N GLU A 97 5.33 8.56 -5.07
CA GLU A 97 5.38 8.73 -6.51
C GLU A 97 4.00 9.12 -7.04
N LEU A 98 3.91 9.43 -8.34
CA LEU A 98 2.64 9.72 -9.00
C LEU A 98 1.66 8.54 -8.95
N THR A 99 2.19 7.31 -8.95
CA THR A 99 1.37 6.09 -8.88
C THR A 99 2.02 5.04 -7.98
N ALA A 100 1.21 4.17 -7.39
CA ALA A 100 1.72 3.03 -6.62
C ALA A 100 2.57 2.09 -7.50
N SER A 101 2.29 1.98 -8.80
CA SER A 101 3.13 1.22 -9.72
C SER A 101 4.55 1.77 -9.81
N GLN A 102 4.73 3.08 -9.84
CA GLN A 102 6.07 3.67 -9.82
C GLN A 102 6.80 3.37 -8.50
N VAL A 103 6.11 3.49 -7.36
CA VAL A 103 6.66 3.08 -6.05
C VAL A 103 7.09 1.61 -6.07
N MET A 104 6.24 0.71 -6.56
CA MET A 104 6.52 -0.72 -6.67
C MET A 104 7.76 -1.01 -7.50
N PHE A 105 7.85 -0.45 -8.70
CA PHE A 105 9.03 -0.64 -9.56
C PHE A 105 10.31 -0.09 -8.92
N ARG A 106 10.25 1.04 -8.20
CA ARG A 106 11.42 1.61 -7.51
C ARG A 106 11.89 0.75 -6.35
N ILE A 107 10.96 0.30 -5.51
CA ILE A 107 11.27 -0.52 -4.33
C ILE A 107 11.78 -1.90 -4.75
N VAL A 108 11.07 -2.57 -5.67
CA VAL A 108 11.47 -3.90 -6.14
C VAL A 108 12.83 -3.82 -6.82
N ARG A 109 13.11 -2.77 -7.61
CA ARG A 109 14.45 -2.54 -8.15
C ARG A 109 15.51 -2.47 -7.06
N ALA A 110 15.30 -1.61 -6.08
CA ALA A 110 16.26 -1.36 -5.01
C ALA A 110 16.58 -2.66 -4.26
N ILE A 111 15.57 -3.49 -3.96
CA ILE A 111 15.76 -4.78 -3.28
C ILE A 111 16.45 -5.79 -4.22
N VAL A 112 15.89 -6.05 -5.39
CA VAL A 112 16.28 -7.18 -6.24
C VAL A 112 17.65 -6.98 -6.89
N GLU A 113 18.01 -5.74 -7.27
CA GLU A 113 19.33 -5.44 -7.84
C GLU A 113 20.45 -5.46 -6.78
N ASN A 114 20.13 -5.28 -5.49
CA ASN A 114 21.14 -5.11 -4.43
C ASN A 114 21.12 -6.22 -3.36
N THR A 115 20.29 -7.25 -3.51
CA THR A 115 20.20 -8.35 -2.55
C THR A 115 20.70 -9.68 -3.16
N PRO A 116 21.57 -10.42 -2.46
CA PRO A 116 21.93 -11.79 -2.82
C PRO A 116 20.70 -12.71 -2.90
N GLY A 117 20.85 -13.84 -3.59
CA GLY A 117 19.78 -14.83 -3.75
C GLY A 117 19.46 -15.14 -5.20
N THR A 118 18.78 -16.24 -5.43
CA THR A 118 18.58 -16.85 -6.76
C THR A 118 17.14 -16.76 -7.25
N ASN A 119 16.18 -16.44 -6.37
CA ASN A 119 14.77 -16.42 -6.74
C ASN A 119 13.96 -15.33 -6.00
N ILE A 120 12.82 -15.00 -6.60
CA ILE A 120 11.78 -14.12 -6.05
C ILE A 120 10.47 -14.91 -6.08
N VAL A 121 9.73 -14.85 -4.97
CA VAL A 121 8.41 -15.49 -4.84
C VAL A 121 7.33 -14.42 -4.83
N THR A 122 6.24 -14.68 -5.54
CA THR A 122 5.03 -13.84 -5.57
C THR A 122 3.78 -14.70 -5.57
N THR A 123 2.60 -14.10 -5.53
CA THR A 123 1.32 -14.82 -5.65
C THR A 123 0.64 -14.62 -7.01
N SER A 124 -0.24 -15.54 -7.40
CA SER A 124 -0.99 -15.44 -8.67
C SER A 124 -2.13 -14.41 -8.63
N ILE A 125 -2.45 -13.87 -7.45
CA ILE A 125 -3.49 -12.86 -7.26
C ILE A 125 -2.94 -11.45 -7.14
N GLU A 126 -1.61 -11.28 -7.22
CA GLU A 126 -0.97 -9.96 -7.15
C GLU A 126 -1.57 -8.97 -8.14
N HIS A 127 -1.68 -7.71 -7.70
CA HIS A 127 -1.98 -6.63 -8.63
C HIS A 127 -0.83 -6.51 -9.65
N PRO A 128 -1.11 -6.21 -10.94
CA PRO A 128 -0.08 -6.13 -11.98
C PRO A 128 1.11 -5.22 -11.61
N SER A 129 0.87 -4.15 -10.86
CA SER A 129 1.94 -3.26 -10.38
C SER A 129 3.01 -3.96 -9.55
N ALA A 130 2.63 -4.92 -8.70
CA ALA A 130 3.54 -5.68 -7.86
C ALA A 130 4.11 -6.88 -8.64
N HIS A 131 3.22 -7.64 -9.30
CA HIS A 131 3.58 -8.82 -10.08
C HIS A 131 4.59 -8.50 -11.19
N ASP A 132 4.32 -7.49 -12.01
CA ASP A 132 5.14 -7.18 -13.18
C ASP A 132 6.46 -6.52 -12.78
N ALA A 133 6.48 -5.75 -11.68
CA ALA A 133 7.72 -5.25 -11.11
C ALA A 133 8.63 -6.42 -10.70
N ALA A 134 8.10 -7.37 -9.93
CA ALA A 134 8.84 -8.57 -9.50
C ALA A 134 9.33 -9.39 -10.71
N LYS A 135 8.46 -9.66 -11.68
CA LYS A 135 8.79 -10.42 -12.89
C LYS A 135 9.86 -9.73 -13.74
N PHE A 136 9.74 -8.42 -13.92
CA PHE A 136 10.69 -7.62 -14.70
C PHE A 136 12.09 -7.66 -14.08
N TYR A 137 12.21 -7.40 -12.77
CA TYR A 137 13.51 -7.37 -12.10
C TYR A 137 14.09 -8.76 -11.86
N ALA A 138 13.25 -9.80 -11.69
CA ALA A 138 13.70 -11.20 -11.70
C ALA A 138 14.44 -11.51 -13.01
N LYS A 139 13.78 -11.25 -14.15
CA LYS A 139 14.38 -11.44 -15.48
C LYS A 139 15.65 -10.63 -15.67
N ARG A 140 15.63 -9.35 -15.29
CA ARG A 140 16.77 -8.42 -15.45
C ARG A 140 18.00 -8.85 -14.65
N THR A 141 17.80 -9.47 -13.50
CA THR A 141 18.90 -9.91 -12.60
C THR A 141 19.22 -11.40 -12.72
N GLY A 142 18.57 -12.12 -13.64
CA GLY A 142 18.77 -13.56 -13.81
C GLY A 142 18.26 -14.42 -12.66
N LYS A 143 17.35 -13.89 -11.83
CA LYS A 143 16.73 -14.62 -10.73
C LYS A 143 15.48 -15.36 -11.21
N GLU A 144 15.23 -16.54 -10.65
CA GLU A 144 14.04 -17.32 -10.91
C GLU A 144 12.79 -16.58 -10.38
N PHE A 145 11.72 -16.55 -11.16
CA PHE A 145 10.45 -15.96 -10.78
C PHE A 145 9.45 -17.07 -10.46
N ARG A 146 9.05 -17.18 -9.19
CA ARG A 146 8.16 -18.23 -8.68
C ARG A 146 6.82 -17.63 -8.27
N VAL A 147 5.73 -18.35 -8.59
CA VAL A 147 4.37 -17.89 -8.36
C VAL A 147 3.62 -18.95 -7.55
N ALA A 148 3.20 -18.59 -6.33
CA ALA A 148 2.29 -19.37 -5.51
C ALA A 148 0.86 -19.20 -6.01
N MET A 149 0.15 -20.30 -6.23
CA MET A 149 -1.16 -20.28 -6.87
C MET A 149 -2.29 -20.03 -5.88
N ALA A 150 -3.32 -19.32 -6.35
CA ALA A 150 -4.53 -19.07 -5.59
C ALA A 150 -5.28 -20.38 -5.26
N ASN A 151 -5.91 -20.40 -4.10
CA ASN A 151 -6.88 -21.40 -3.73
C ASN A 151 -8.24 -21.04 -4.36
N ASN A 152 -8.69 -21.84 -5.31
CA ASN A 152 -9.94 -21.62 -6.05
C ASN A 152 -11.19 -21.61 -5.17
N SER A 153 -11.14 -22.22 -3.98
CA SER A 153 -12.28 -22.26 -3.06
C SER A 153 -12.36 -21.03 -2.16
N THR A 154 -11.22 -20.45 -1.77
CA THR A 154 -11.18 -19.30 -0.85
C THR A 154 -10.98 -17.96 -1.57
N GLY A 155 -10.46 -17.98 -2.81
CA GLY A 155 -10.06 -16.79 -3.54
C GLY A 155 -8.82 -16.09 -2.97
N GLY A 156 -8.14 -16.72 -2.00
CA GLY A 156 -6.88 -16.27 -1.39
C GLY A 156 -5.71 -17.17 -1.79
N VAL A 157 -4.61 -17.09 -1.04
CA VAL A 157 -3.44 -17.96 -1.22
C VAL A 157 -3.06 -18.50 0.15
N ASP A 158 -2.94 -19.82 0.24
CA ASP A 158 -2.61 -20.50 1.50
C ASP A 158 -1.14 -20.27 1.87
N VAL A 159 -0.85 -20.13 3.16
CA VAL A 159 0.51 -19.87 3.65
C VAL A 159 1.44 -21.00 3.25
N GLU A 160 0.98 -22.24 3.34
CA GLU A 160 1.73 -23.43 2.94
C GLU A 160 2.07 -23.38 1.46
N GLU A 161 1.17 -22.90 0.60
CA GLU A 161 1.42 -22.77 -0.83
C GLU A 161 2.50 -21.74 -1.12
N ILE A 162 2.47 -20.59 -0.45
CA ILE A 162 3.55 -19.58 -0.54
C ILE A 162 4.90 -20.20 -0.15
N MET A 163 4.93 -20.89 0.99
CA MET A 163 6.17 -21.39 1.56
C MET A 163 6.77 -22.57 0.79
N LYS A 164 6.00 -23.31 -0.03
CA LYS A 164 6.57 -24.31 -0.97
C LYS A 164 7.54 -23.70 -1.98
N HIS A 165 7.37 -22.43 -2.31
CA HIS A 165 8.22 -21.73 -3.28
C HIS A 165 9.39 -20.99 -2.64
N VAL A 166 9.34 -20.77 -1.32
CA VAL A 166 10.36 -20.05 -0.56
C VAL A 166 11.46 -21.02 -0.13
N ASP A 167 12.71 -20.66 -0.42
CA ASP A 167 13.89 -21.38 0.04
C ASP A 167 14.94 -20.42 0.62
N LYS A 168 16.03 -20.96 1.16
CA LYS A 168 17.13 -20.18 1.77
C LYS A 168 17.83 -19.20 0.82
N ASN A 169 17.60 -19.32 -0.49
CA ASN A 169 18.16 -18.44 -1.53
C ASN A 169 17.11 -17.45 -2.07
N THR A 170 15.88 -17.45 -1.55
CA THR A 170 14.84 -16.47 -1.90
C THR A 170 15.27 -15.09 -1.40
N CYS A 171 15.41 -14.13 -2.31
CA CYS A 171 15.80 -12.76 -1.92
C CYS A 171 14.61 -11.90 -1.52
N MET A 172 13.44 -12.15 -2.11
CA MET A 172 12.24 -11.37 -1.88
C MET A 172 10.98 -12.23 -1.99
N LEU A 173 10.04 -12.02 -1.08
CA LEU A 173 8.66 -12.49 -1.14
C LEU A 173 7.74 -11.27 -1.31
N SER A 174 6.94 -11.27 -2.36
CA SER A 174 5.95 -10.25 -2.69
C SER A 174 4.55 -10.79 -2.46
N VAL A 175 3.79 -10.19 -1.53
CA VAL A 175 2.41 -10.61 -1.23
C VAL A 175 1.48 -9.41 -1.10
N MET A 176 0.27 -9.52 -1.63
CA MET A 176 -0.81 -8.59 -1.33
C MET A 176 -1.46 -8.91 0.01
N SER A 177 -1.89 -7.87 0.74
CA SER A 177 -2.58 -8.08 2.03
C SER A 177 -4.09 -8.28 1.88
N ALA A 178 -4.69 -7.75 0.82
CA ALA A 178 -6.07 -8.02 0.43
C ALA A 178 -6.22 -7.99 -1.09
N SER A 179 -6.98 -8.92 -1.65
CA SER A 179 -7.27 -8.98 -3.08
C SER A 179 -8.30 -7.95 -3.49
N ASN A 180 -7.97 -7.14 -4.49
CA ASN A 180 -8.89 -6.22 -5.15
C ASN A 180 -9.91 -6.92 -6.06
N VAL A 181 -9.75 -8.22 -6.30
CA VAL A 181 -10.62 -9.01 -7.18
C VAL A 181 -11.54 -9.90 -6.36
N SER A 182 -10.99 -10.74 -5.46
CA SER A 182 -11.78 -11.66 -4.64
C SER A 182 -12.27 -11.05 -3.33
N GLY A 183 -11.68 -9.93 -2.89
CA GLY A 183 -11.92 -9.35 -1.57
C GLY A 183 -11.28 -10.15 -0.42
N ASN A 184 -10.56 -11.23 -0.71
CA ASN A 184 -9.94 -12.07 0.30
C ASN A 184 -8.82 -11.29 1.03
N ILE A 185 -8.85 -11.31 2.37
CA ILE A 185 -7.80 -10.76 3.22
C ILE A 185 -6.85 -11.90 3.57
N LEU A 186 -5.59 -11.79 3.13
CA LEU A 186 -4.61 -12.83 3.35
C LEU A 186 -4.10 -12.80 4.81
N PRO A 187 -3.73 -13.96 5.40
CA PRO A 187 -3.33 -14.07 6.80
C PRO A 187 -1.92 -13.50 7.03
N MET A 188 -1.79 -12.17 7.04
CA MET A 188 -0.49 -11.47 7.09
C MET A 188 0.36 -11.85 8.30
N ALA A 189 -0.25 -12.07 9.47
CA ALA A 189 0.49 -12.45 10.67
C ALA A 189 1.27 -13.76 10.47
N ASP A 190 0.62 -14.76 9.85
CA ASP A 190 1.21 -16.07 9.59
C ASP A 190 2.25 -16.01 8.47
N ILE A 191 1.98 -15.26 7.40
CA ILE A 191 2.94 -15.05 6.31
C ILE A 191 4.19 -14.34 6.81
N VAL A 192 4.04 -13.26 7.60
CA VAL A 192 5.17 -12.53 8.18
C VAL A 192 5.99 -13.43 9.09
N LYS A 193 5.32 -14.23 9.94
CA LYS A 193 5.98 -15.19 10.83
C LYS A 193 6.79 -16.22 10.03
N ALA A 194 6.23 -16.79 8.98
CA ALA A 194 6.89 -17.78 8.13
C ALA A 194 8.05 -17.17 7.33
N ALA A 195 7.86 -15.99 6.73
CA ALA A 195 8.87 -15.29 5.95
C ALA A 195 10.10 -14.89 6.79
N ARG A 196 9.89 -14.47 8.04
CA ARG A 196 10.97 -14.11 8.97
C ARG A 196 11.90 -15.27 9.32
N ALA A 197 11.48 -16.51 9.11
CA ALA A 197 12.32 -17.68 9.34
C ALA A 197 13.38 -17.91 8.23
N VAL A 198 13.28 -17.23 7.08
CA VAL A 198 14.08 -17.54 5.88
C VAL A 198 15.08 -16.41 5.49
N ASN A 199 15.15 -15.32 6.26
CA ASN A 199 16.01 -14.16 6.00
C ASN A 199 15.89 -13.61 4.56
N LEU A 200 14.68 -13.17 4.20
CA LEU A 200 14.34 -12.57 2.92
C LEU A 200 13.68 -11.20 3.10
N TYR A 201 13.58 -10.40 2.04
CA TYR A 201 12.77 -9.18 2.05
C TYR A 201 11.30 -9.50 1.83
N LEU A 202 10.44 -9.08 2.77
CA LEU A 202 8.98 -9.19 2.60
C LEU A 202 8.42 -7.86 2.10
N MET A 203 7.85 -7.88 0.89
CA MET A 203 7.14 -6.77 0.29
C MET A 203 5.63 -7.00 0.42
N LEU A 204 4.92 -6.04 1.02
CA LEU A 204 3.47 -6.08 1.19
C LEU A 204 2.76 -5.05 0.30
N PHE A 205 1.97 -5.53 -0.65
CA PHE A 205 1.09 -4.70 -1.46
C PHE A 205 -0.27 -4.52 -0.76
N SER A 206 -0.53 -3.32 -0.22
CA SER A 206 -1.66 -3.11 0.71
C SER A 206 -2.68 -2.07 0.29
N ILE A 207 -2.72 -1.68 -1.00
CA ILE A 207 -3.61 -0.59 -1.48
C ILE A 207 -5.10 -0.81 -1.13
N CYS A 208 -5.56 -2.06 -1.14
CA CYS A 208 -6.96 -2.39 -0.83
C CYS A 208 -7.24 -2.62 0.65
N HIS A 209 -6.19 -2.70 1.49
CA HIS A 209 -6.32 -2.94 2.92
C HIS A 209 -6.05 -1.67 3.74
N ILE A 210 -5.10 -0.83 3.28
CA ILE A 210 -4.74 0.44 3.91
C ILE A 210 -4.65 1.50 2.82
N LEU A 211 -5.15 2.70 3.14
CA LEU A 211 -5.09 3.94 2.36
C LEU A 211 -3.93 3.96 1.33
N TYR A 212 -4.19 3.62 0.05
CA TYR A 212 -3.27 3.68 -1.11
C TYR A 212 -1.75 3.63 -0.81
N CYS A 213 -1.26 2.64 -0.06
CA CYS A 213 0.17 2.57 0.32
C CYS A 213 0.77 1.16 0.22
N THR A 214 2.08 1.12 -0.06
CA THR A 214 2.92 -0.09 -0.02
C THR A 214 3.73 -0.09 1.27
N LEU A 215 3.72 -1.19 2.00
CA LEU A 215 4.54 -1.36 3.21
C LEU A 215 5.70 -2.30 2.89
N VAL A 216 6.92 -1.85 3.17
CA VAL A 216 8.12 -2.70 3.09
C VAL A 216 8.65 -2.84 4.50
N ASN A 217 8.63 -4.06 5.03
CA ASN A 217 9.25 -4.34 6.31
C ASN A 217 10.70 -4.78 6.07
N MET A 218 11.65 -3.86 6.22
CA MET A 218 13.09 -4.14 6.15
C MET A 218 13.62 -4.62 7.52
N GLY A 219 13.06 -5.70 8.04
CA GLY A 219 13.60 -6.37 9.22
C GLY A 219 14.65 -7.39 8.82
N LEU A 220 15.88 -6.95 8.53
CA LEU A 220 17.03 -7.86 8.56
C LEU A 220 17.26 -8.25 10.03
N MET A 221 17.27 -9.55 10.33
CA MET A 221 17.81 -10.01 11.61
C MET A 221 19.30 -9.64 11.62
N ALA A 222 19.67 -8.70 12.49
CA ALA A 222 21.03 -8.61 13.01
C ALA A 222 21.18 -9.64 14.14
#